data_AF-A0A946MGD7-F1
#
_entry.id   AF-A0A946MGD7-F1
#
_cell.length_a   1.000
_cell.length_b   1.000
_cell.length_c   1.000
_cell.angle_alpha   90.00
_cell.angle_beta   90.00
_cell.angle_gamma   90.00
#
_symmetry.space_group_name_H-M   'P 1'
#
loop_
_entity.id
_entity.type
_entity.pdbx_description
1 polymer ?
#
loop_
_entity_poly.entity_id
_entity_poly.type
_entity_poly.pdbx_seq_one_letter_code
_entity_poly.pdbx_strand_id
1 'polypeptide(L)'
;MLGEPKNTPYDLRFKFLGIAIRIHPGFWAICVFLGFSMGMSTPPTALLVFSLAVFLSLLIHEMGHALAFNRCGIRAHVVLYHFGGLAVPTGMESYFDHASGYTSKQKLFVTAAGPGMQILAALLVIVALRAMGKTDGFLTEHVGIPARLTADPSGTLDNIIMSLSRDDLAWDLRHMDEQMQALFASADANDDQLLSLAEHDTFQTTVDSLSEQFEQTPIPVPSVTAMVIKSEHKNRFIGAELKLLEDADVGDDGLIRISDLQQTLQHQTSFESDLLNKFVYIFVMISLFWAILNLAPVYPLDGGQINRELLVLFNVHNAIPKSLLVSAATGVAIGIWGLGNNQIFLTMMFFMMAYSSYQLLQRFQRGY
;
A
#
# COMPACT_ATOMS: atom_id res chain seq x y z
N MET A 1 -28.94 -14.87 -4.76
CA MET A 1 -28.62 -13.59 -4.11
C MET A 1 -27.91 -13.92 -2.81
N LEU A 2 -26.82 -13.22 -2.50
CA LEU A 2 -26.13 -13.34 -1.22
C LEU A 2 -27.02 -12.69 -0.14
N GLY A 3 -27.98 -13.46 0.35
CA GLY A 3 -28.77 -13.09 1.52
C GLY A 3 -27.93 -13.24 2.78
N GLU A 4 -28.39 -12.65 3.89
CA GLU A 4 -27.76 -12.81 5.19
C GLU A 4 -27.52 -14.32 5.48
N PRO A 5 -26.28 -14.74 5.81
CA PRO A 5 -26.01 -16.13 6.09
C PRO A 5 -26.77 -16.57 7.35
N LYS A 6 -27.22 -17.84 7.36
CA LYS A 6 -27.88 -18.43 8.53
C LYS A 6 -27.01 -18.24 9.78
N ASN A 7 -27.66 -18.03 10.92
CA ASN A 7 -26.96 -17.94 12.20
C ASN A 7 -26.28 -19.26 12.53
N THR A 8 -25.07 -19.20 13.09
CA THR A 8 -24.33 -20.37 13.57
C THR A 8 -24.00 -20.21 15.06
N PRO A 9 -23.80 -21.30 15.81
CA PRO A 9 -23.37 -21.22 17.21
C PRO A 9 -21.95 -20.65 17.39
N TYR A 10 -21.18 -20.57 16.30
CA TYR A 10 -19.80 -20.07 16.29
C TYR A 10 -19.70 -18.61 15.83
N ASP A 11 -20.84 -17.93 15.61
CA ASP A 11 -20.86 -16.52 15.25
C ASP A 11 -20.30 -15.66 16.39
N LEU A 12 -19.29 -14.84 16.12
CA LEU A 12 -18.84 -13.83 17.07
C LEU A 12 -19.78 -12.62 17.00
N ARG A 13 -20.26 -12.16 18.16
CA ARG A 13 -21.23 -11.07 18.25
C ARG A 13 -20.80 -10.05 19.30
N PHE A 14 -20.80 -8.78 18.91
CA PHE A 14 -20.54 -7.67 19.82
C PHE A 14 -21.25 -6.40 19.34
N LYS A 15 -21.21 -5.34 20.13
CA LYS A 15 -21.75 -4.03 19.76
C LYS A 15 -20.62 -3.02 19.72
N PHE A 16 -20.62 -2.16 18.70
CA PHE A 16 -19.67 -1.06 18.56
C PHE A 16 -20.43 0.19 18.13
N LEU A 17 -20.24 1.31 18.84
CA LEU A 17 -20.96 2.57 18.60
C LEU A 17 -22.50 2.42 18.50
N GLY A 18 -23.07 1.49 19.28
CA GLY A 18 -24.50 1.19 19.27
C GLY A 18 -25.00 0.32 18.10
N ILE A 19 -24.10 -0.10 17.20
CA ILE A 19 -24.39 -0.96 16.05
C ILE A 19 -24.01 -2.41 16.40
N ALA A 20 -24.91 -3.35 16.14
CA ALA A 20 -24.64 -4.77 16.34
C ALA A 20 -23.76 -5.31 15.21
N ILE A 21 -22.68 -6.01 15.57
CA ILE A 21 -21.74 -6.63 14.64
C ILE A 21 -21.76 -8.14 14.86
N ARG A 22 -21.88 -8.88 13.76
CA ARG A 22 -21.79 -10.34 13.70
C ARG A 22 -20.67 -10.74 12.75
N ILE A 23 -19.83 -11.68 13.15
CA ILE A 23 -18.78 -12.25 12.29
C ILE A 23 -19.08 -13.74 12.14
N HIS A 24 -19.32 -14.15 10.89
CA HIS A 24 -19.54 -15.55 10.56
C HIS A 24 -18.19 -16.30 10.47
N PRO A 25 -18.05 -17.55 10.95
CA PRO A 25 -16.78 -18.29 10.93
C PRO A 25 -16.14 -18.43 9.54
N GLY A 26 -16.97 -18.54 8.50
CA GLY A 26 -16.51 -18.59 7.11
C GLY A 26 -15.71 -17.37 6.65
N PHE A 27 -15.86 -16.23 7.33
CA PHE A 27 -15.02 -15.05 7.13
C PHE A 27 -13.53 -15.36 7.41
N TRP A 28 -13.24 -15.95 8.57
CA TRP A 28 -11.86 -16.28 8.94
C TRP A 28 -11.24 -17.33 8.02
N ALA A 29 -12.04 -18.31 7.60
CA ALA A 29 -11.59 -19.34 6.66
C ALA A 29 -11.15 -18.74 5.31
N ILE A 30 -11.90 -17.76 4.78
CA ILE A 30 -11.52 -17.12 3.52
C ILE A 30 -10.31 -16.19 3.68
N CYS A 31 -10.17 -15.49 4.81
CA CYS A 31 -8.97 -14.68 5.09
C CYS A 31 -7.71 -15.55 5.09
N VAL A 32 -7.75 -16.70 5.76
CA VAL A 32 -6.64 -17.65 5.79
C VAL A 32 -6.35 -18.20 4.39
N PHE A 33 -7.39 -18.59 3.63
CA PHE A 33 -7.24 -19.07 2.25
C PHE A 33 -6.60 -18.01 1.34
N LEU A 34 -7.05 -16.77 1.41
CA LEU A 34 -6.48 -15.66 0.64
C LEU A 34 -5.04 -15.38 1.03
N GLY A 35 -4.73 -15.37 2.33
CA GLY A 35 -3.36 -15.22 2.82
C GLY A 35 -2.43 -16.29 2.26
N PHE A 36 -2.87 -17.55 2.25
CA PHE A 36 -2.11 -18.64 1.62
C PHE A 36 -1.96 -18.45 0.10
N SER A 37 -3.02 -18.04 -0.59
CA SER A 37 -2.98 -17.77 -2.04
C SER A 37 -2.02 -16.64 -2.40
N MET A 38 -1.74 -15.72 -1.47
CA MET A 38 -0.78 -14.63 -1.62
C MET A 38 0.63 -14.99 -1.11
N GLY A 39 0.88 -16.26 -0.80
CA GLY A 39 2.20 -16.73 -0.35
C GLY A 39 2.53 -16.40 1.12
N MET A 40 1.56 -15.96 1.93
CA MET A 40 1.79 -15.57 3.33
C MET A 40 1.87 -16.77 4.28
N SER A 41 2.47 -17.89 3.88
CA SER A 41 2.45 -19.14 4.66
C SER A 41 3.46 -19.19 5.81
N THR A 42 4.57 -18.46 5.73
CA THR A 42 5.66 -18.49 6.72
C THR A 42 6.25 -17.11 6.99
N PRO A 43 6.38 -16.68 8.27
CA PRO A 43 5.86 -17.33 9.47
C PRO A 43 4.32 -17.28 9.57
N PRO A 44 3.65 -18.18 10.33
CA PRO A 44 2.19 -18.16 10.50
C PRO A 44 1.63 -16.85 11.07
N THR A 45 2.47 -16.08 11.76
CA THR A 45 2.12 -14.73 12.24
C THR A 45 1.77 -13.77 11.12
N ALA A 46 2.31 -13.97 9.90
CA ALA A 46 1.93 -13.20 8.73
C ALA A 46 0.45 -13.39 8.35
N LEU A 47 -0.07 -14.62 8.43
CA LEU A 47 -1.50 -14.89 8.19
C LEU A 47 -2.40 -14.22 9.22
N LEU A 48 -1.97 -14.19 10.49
CA LEU A 48 -2.71 -13.53 11.57
C LEU A 48 -2.76 -12.02 11.34
N VAL A 49 -1.61 -11.42 11.03
CA VAL A 49 -1.51 -9.98 10.71
C VAL A 49 -2.37 -9.65 9.48
N PHE A 50 -2.29 -10.46 8.42
CA PHE A 50 -3.12 -10.31 7.23
C PHE A 50 -4.61 -10.39 7.54
N SER A 51 -5.03 -11.45 8.24
CA SER A 51 -6.44 -11.66 8.57
C SER A 51 -6.99 -10.55 9.47
N LEU A 52 -6.18 -10.05 10.40
CA LEU A 52 -6.52 -8.91 11.24
C LEU A 52 -6.66 -7.62 10.41
N ALA A 53 -5.74 -7.36 9.48
CA ALA A 53 -5.80 -6.20 8.60
C ALA A 53 -7.04 -6.24 7.68
N VAL A 54 -7.34 -7.41 7.07
CA VAL A 54 -8.57 -7.63 6.29
C VAL A 54 -9.81 -7.37 7.14
N PHE A 55 -9.86 -7.95 8.34
CA PHE A 55 -10.97 -7.78 9.27
C PHE A 55 -11.22 -6.32 9.62
N LEU A 56 -10.18 -5.59 10.05
CA LEU A 56 -10.32 -4.19 10.43
C LEU A 56 -10.71 -3.32 9.24
N SER A 57 -10.11 -3.56 8.08
CA SER A 57 -10.44 -2.85 6.84
C SER A 57 -11.90 -3.04 6.44
N LEU A 58 -12.40 -4.29 6.42
CA LEU A 58 -13.79 -4.59 6.07
C LEU A 58 -14.77 -4.11 7.13
N LEU A 59 -14.40 -4.21 8.41
CA LEU A 59 -15.21 -3.66 9.49
C LEU A 59 -15.38 -2.14 9.33
N ILE A 60 -14.31 -1.41 9.04
CA ILE A 60 -14.38 0.05 8.80
C ILE A 60 -15.30 0.36 7.61
N HIS A 61 -15.20 -0.42 6.53
CA HIS A 61 -16.06 -0.30 5.36
C HIS A 61 -17.54 -0.47 5.73
N GLU A 62 -17.91 -1.61 6.35
CA GLU A 62 -19.30 -1.86 6.73
C GLU A 62 -19.82 -0.87 7.77
N MET A 63 -18.92 -0.39 8.63
CA MET A 63 -19.26 0.66 9.58
C MET A 63 -19.57 1.99 8.90
N GLY A 64 -18.91 2.30 7.78
CA GLY A 64 -19.26 3.46 6.95
C GLY A 64 -20.71 3.40 6.47
N HIS A 65 -21.14 2.27 5.92
CA HIS A 65 -22.55 2.08 5.54
C HIS A 65 -23.48 2.18 6.75
N ALA A 66 -23.20 1.47 7.84
CA ALA A 66 -24.08 1.44 9.00
C ALA A 66 -24.23 2.81 9.69
N LEU A 67 -23.14 3.59 9.77
CA LEU A 67 -23.17 4.97 10.27
C LEU A 67 -23.96 5.88 9.32
N ALA A 68 -23.80 5.71 8.00
CA ALA A 68 -24.57 6.47 7.02
C ALA A 68 -26.07 6.14 7.05
N PHE A 69 -26.44 4.87 7.23
CA PHE A 69 -27.82 4.46 7.47
C PHE A 69 -28.40 5.14 8.72
N ASN A 70 -27.67 5.10 9.84
CA ASN A 70 -28.10 5.76 11.07
C ASN A 70 -28.28 7.27 10.87
N ARG A 71 -27.41 7.92 10.07
CA ARG A 71 -27.52 9.34 9.72
C ARG A 71 -28.77 9.66 8.89
N CYS A 72 -29.23 8.70 8.09
CA CYS A 72 -30.48 8.75 7.33
C CYS A 72 -31.70 8.31 8.16
N GLY A 73 -31.55 8.03 9.46
CA GLY A 73 -32.64 7.60 10.34
C GLY A 73 -32.99 6.11 10.25
N ILE A 74 -32.17 5.31 9.55
CA ILE A 74 -32.37 3.87 9.36
C ILE A 74 -31.43 3.12 10.30
N ARG A 75 -31.96 2.27 11.17
CA ARG A 75 -31.11 1.41 12.02
C ARG A 75 -30.47 0.33 11.17
N ALA A 76 -29.16 0.11 11.30
CA ALA A 76 -28.46 -0.96 10.61
C ALA A 76 -27.68 -1.86 11.58
N HIS A 77 -27.39 -3.09 11.14
CA HIS A 77 -26.44 -3.99 11.79
C HIS A 77 -25.47 -4.55 10.75
N VAL A 78 -24.28 -4.95 11.20
CA VAL A 78 -23.20 -5.42 10.33
C VAL A 78 -23.03 -6.93 10.46
N VAL A 79 -22.91 -7.61 9.33
CA VAL A 79 -22.56 -9.04 9.27
C VAL A 79 -21.35 -9.21 8.36
N LEU A 80 -20.22 -9.67 8.89
CA LEU A 80 -19.03 -10.04 8.10
C LEU A 80 -19.06 -11.52 7.73
N TYR A 81 -18.96 -11.84 6.44
CA TYR A 81 -18.99 -13.21 5.91
C TYR A 81 -18.41 -13.30 4.49
N HIS A 82 -17.70 -14.38 4.18
CA HIS A 82 -17.01 -14.61 2.90
C HIS A 82 -16.21 -13.36 2.44
N PHE A 83 -16.50 -12.87 1.24
CA PHE A 83 -15.74 -11.84 0.53
C PHE A 83 -16.01 -10.41 1.01
N GLY A 84 -16.71 -10.21 2.14
CA GLY A 84 -16.96 -8.86 2.64
C GLY A 84 -17.82 -8.86 3.89
N GLY A 85 -18.68 -7.85 3.99
CA GLY A 85 -19.79 -7.83 4.90
C GLY A 85 -21.08 -7.38 4.23
N LEU A 86 -22.11 -7.31 5.05
CA LEU A 86 -23.37 -6.67 4.72
C LEU A 86 -23.76 -5.78 5.90
N ALA A 87 -23.87 -4.48 5.65
CA ALA A 87 -24.66 -3.59 6.47
C ALA A 87 -26.15 -3.76 6.13
N VAL A 88 -26.87 -4.52 6.96
CA VAL A 88 -28.28 -4.83 6.74
C VAL A 88 -29.15 -3.79 7.44
N PRO A 89 -29.96 -3.00 6.71
CA PRO A 89 -30.92 -2.09 7.30
C PRO A 89 -32.05 -2.89 7.98
N THR A 90 -32.35 -2.53 9.22
CA THR A 90 -33.39 -3.19 10.02
C THR A 90 -34.76 -2.73 9.54
N GLY A 91 -35.59 -3.64 9.03
CA GLY A 91 -36.96 -3.35 8.55
C GLY A 91 -37.13 -3.20 7.03
N MET A 92 -36.12 -3.56 6.23
CA MET A 92 -36.21 -3.60 4.76
C MET A 92 -36.07 -5.07 4.29
N GLU A 93 -37.06 -5.60 3.56
CA GLU A 93 -37.11 -7.03 3.18
C GLU A 93 -36.10 -7.43 2.10
N SER A 94 -35.58 -6.48 1.31
CA SER A 94 -34.55 -6.77 0.31
C SER A 94 -33.62 -5.58 0.05
N TYR A 95 -32.32 -5.87 -0.03
CA TYR A 95 -31.24 -4.91 -0.36
C TYR A 95 -31.41 -4.28 -1.77
N PHE A 96 -32.16 -4.94 -2.64
CA PHE A 96 -32.48 -4.46 -3.99
C PHE A 96 -33.87 -3.83 -4.08
N ASP A 97 -34.62 -3.80 -2.99
CA ASP A 97 -35.98 -3.29 -3.02
C ASP A 97 -35.98 -1.77 -3.16
N HIS A 98 -36.83 -1.28 -4.06
CA HIS A 98 -37.12 0.15 -4.17
C HIS A 98 -38.07 0.62 -3.05
N ALA A 99 -38.36 -0.24 -2.07
CA ALA A 99 -39.32 -0.04 -0.99
C ALA A 99 -39.03 1.25 -0.20
N SER A 100 -39.93 2.21 -0.42
CA SER A 100 -40.29 3.38 0.39
C SER A 100 -39.46 3.61 1.68
N GLY A 101 -38.56 4.60 1.65
CA GLY A 101 -37.96 5.11 2.89
C GLY A 101 -36.96 6.26 2.73
N TYR A 102 -36.17 6.30 1.64
CA TYR A 102 -35.12 7.32 1.47
C TYR A 102 -34.73 7.60 0.00
N THR A 103 -34.33 8.85 -0.30
CA THR A 103 -34.10 9.41 -1.65
C THR A 103 -32.88 8.81 -2.37
N SER A 104 -32.82 8.87 -3.71
CA SER A 104 -31.63 8.41 -4.48
C SER A 104 -30.33 9.09 -4.07
N LYS A 105 -30.38 10.35 -3.60
CA LYS A 105 -29.21 11.03 -3.03
C LYS A 105 -28.75 10.39 -1.72
N GLN A 106 -29.68 9.99 -0.86
CA GLN A 106 -29.35 9.28 0.38
C GLN A 106 -28.87 7.85 0.10
N LYS A 107 -29.40 7.15 -0.92
CA LYS A 107 -28.86 5.87 -1.40
C LYS A 107 -27.42 6.02 -1.86
N LEU A 108 -27.14 6.99 -2.72
CA LEU A 108 -25.79 7.29 -3.17
C LEU A 108 -24.83 7.60 -2.01
N PHE A 109 -25.27 8.41 -1.03
CA PHE A 109 -24.49 8.71 0.17
C PHE A 109 -24.17 7.45 0.98
N VAL A 110 -25.16 6.60 1.27
CA VAL A 110 -24.96 5.38 2.06
C VAL A 110 -24.02 4.42 1.35
N THR A 111 -24.23 4.19 0.05
CA THR A 111 -23.40 3.28 -0.74
C THR A 111 -21.96 3.81 -0.91
N ALA A 112 -21.76 5.13 -1.00
CA ALA A 112 -20.41 5.71 -1.07
C ALA A 112 -19.71 5.75 0.31
N ALA A 113 -20.44 5.68 1.41
CA ALA A 113 -19.89 5.83 2.75
C ALA A 113 -18.93 4.69 3.14
N GLY A 114 -19.17 3.45 2.69
CA GLY A 114 -18.28 2.33 2.97
C GLY A 114 -16.89 2.50 2.38
N PRO A 115 -16.75 2.59 1.04
CA PRO A 115 -15.48 2.87 0.38
C PRO A 115 -14.85 4.19 0.86
N GLY A 116 -15.66 5.22 1.09
CA GLY A 116 -15.20 6.52 1.57
C GLY A 116 -14.55 6.44 2.95
N MET A 117 -15.17 5.74 3.91
CA MET A 117 -14.60 5.55 5.25
C MET A 117 -13.33 4.71 5.23
N GLN A 118 -13.26 3.73 4.33
CA GLN A 118 -12.09 2.86 4.16
C GLN A 118 -10.88 3.63 3.60
N ILE A 119 -11.09 4.46 2.57
CA ILE A 119 -10.05 5.37 2.04
C ILE A 119 -9.64 6.39 3.10
N LEU A 120 -10.60 6.99 3.80
CA LEU A 120 -10.32 7.94 4.87
C LEU A 120 -9.44 7.32 5.96
N ALA A 121 -9.76 6.09 6.40
CA ALA A 121 -8.94 5.39 7.40
C ALA A 121 -7.51 5.15 6.91
N ALA A 122 -7.32 4.70 5.66
CA ALA A 122 -5.99 4.51 5.08
C ALA A 122 -5.19 5.83 5.04
N LEU A 123 -5.82 6.92 4.59
CA LEU A 123 -5.18 8.23 4.53
C LEU A 123 -4.82 8.76 5.92
N LEU A 124 -5.70 8.59 6.91
CA LEU A 124 -5.41 9.00 8.29
C LEU A 124 -4.24 8.21 8.89
N VAL A 125 -4.15 6.90 8.61
CA VAL A 125 -3.00 6.09 9.02
C VAL A 125 -1.72 6.59 8.35
N ILE A 126 -1.72 6.81 7.03
CA ILE A 126 -0.55 7.36 6.33
C ILE A 126 -0.13 8.69 6.96
N VAL A 127 -1.04 9.65 7.11
CA VAL A 127 -0.74 10.97 7.68
C VAL A 127 -0.19 10.86 9.11
N ALA A 128 -0.78 9.99 9.94
CA ALA A 128 -0.31 9.76 11.30
C ALA A 128 1.11 9.19 11.33
N LEU A 129 1.42 8.22 10.45
CA LEU A 129 2.76 7.65 10.33
C LEU A 129 3.79 8.71 9.91
N ARG A 130 3.46 9.53 8.92
CA ARG A 130 4.35 10.61 8.49
C ARG A 130 4.60 11.62 9.61
N ALA A 131 3.57 11.97 10.37
CA ALA A 131 3.72 12.84 11.54
C ALA A 131 4.62 12.24 12.63
N MET A 132 4.73 10.91 12.68
CA MET A 132 5.62 10.17 13.59
C MET A 132 7.01 9.88 12.98
N GLY A 133 7.28 10.33 11.75
CA GLY A 133 8.52 10.04 11.05
C GLY A 133 8.63 8.59 10.56
N LYS A 134 7.49 7.93 10.30
CA LYS A 134 7.40 6.52 9.90
C LYS A 134 6.82 6.37 8.49
N THR A 135 7.30 5.37 7.75
CA THR A 135 6.76 5.02 6.43
C THR A 135 5.61 4.04 6.54
N ASP A 136 4.62 4.16 5.65
CA ASP A 136 3.59 3.14 5.43
C ASP A 136 4.08 1.97 4.55
N GLY A 137 5.21 2.13 3.85
CA GLY A 137 5.77 1.17 2.89
C GLY A 137 4.96 1.02 1.60
N PHE A 138 3.65 1.20 1.64
CA PHE A 138 2.74 1.06 0.50
C PHE A 138 3.08 2.04 -0.63
N LEU A 139 3.27 3.32 -0.31
CA LEU A 139 3.63 4.33 -1.31
C LEU A 139 5.00 4.08 -1.95
N THR A 140 5.93 3.49 -1.21
CA THR A 140 7.25 3.14 -1.74
C THR A 140 7.16 2.00 -2.74
N GLU A 141 6.44 0.94 -2.41
CA GLU A 141 6.35 -0.22 -3.28
C GLU A 141 5.42 0.02 -4.50
N HIS A 142 4.28 0.68 -4.30
CA HIS A 142 3.23 0.77 -5.32
C HIS A 142 3.19 2.09 -6.08
N VAL A 143 3.68 3.18 -5.48
CA VAL A 143 3.72 4.52 -6.12
C VAL A 143 5.16 4.90 -6.49
N GLY A 144 6.17 4.20 -5.96
CA GLY A 144 7.57 4.49 -6.21
C GLY A 144 8.10 5.70 -5.43
N ILE A 145 7.37 6.19 -4.42
CA ILE A 145 7.82 7.29 -3.57
C ILE A 145 8.81 6.72 -2.54
N PRO A 146 10.11 7.09 -2.58
CA PRO A 146 11.09 6.54 -1.64
C PRO A 146 10.64 6.63 -0.19
N ALA A 147 10.86 5.56 0.60
CA ALA A 147 10.44 5.50 2.01
C ALA A 147 10.94 6.71 2.81
N ARG A 148 12.15 7.18 2.48
CA ARG A 148 12.71 8.43 3.00
C ARG A 148 11.78 9.63 2.81
N LEU A 149 11.19 9.86 1.63
CA LEU A 149 10.27 10.99 1.40
C LEU A 149 8.93 10.81 2.13
N THR A 150 8.52 9.57 2.38
CA THR A 150 7.29 9.29 3.13
C THR A 150 7.47 9.44 4.63
N ALA A 151 8.65 9.14 5.17
CA ALA A 151 8.94 9.10 6.59
C ALA A 151 9.76 10.29 7.10
N ASP A 152 10.44 11.04 6.23
CA ASP A 152 11.27 12.20 6.55
C ASP A 152 10.74 13.42 5.79
N PRO A 153 9.68 14.08 6.31
CA PRO A 153 9.12 15.28 5.68
C PRO A 153 10.08 16.48 5.70
N SER A 154 11.13 16.43 6.53
CA SER A 154 12.18 17.46 6.63
C SER A 154 13.28 17.34 5.59
N GLY A 155 13.40 16.20 4.90
CA GLY A 155 14.44 15.99 3.88
C GLY A 155 15.86 15.91 4.46
N THR A 156 16.01 15.38 5.68
CA THR A 156 17.27 15.24 6.43
C THR A 156 18.38 14.61 5.57
N LEU A 157 18.11 13.47 4.94
CA LEU A 157 19.11 12.81 4.09
C LEU A 157 19.43 13.63 2.83
N ASP A 158 18.41 14.24 2.21
CA ASP A 158 18.60 15.03 0.99
C ASP A 158 19.44 16.28 1.30
N ASN A 159 19.24 16.91 2.47
CA ASN A 159 20.08 18.01 2.95
C ASN A 159 21.54 17.57 3.17
N ILE A 160 21.75 16.38 3.76
CA ILE A 160 23.08 15.80 3.88
C ILE A 160 23.72 15.66 2.50
N ILE A 161 23.06 14.97 1.58
CA ILE A 161 23.56 14.71 0.24
C ILE A 161 23.87 16.01 -0.51
N MET A 162 22.98 17.01 -0.45
CA MET A 162 23.16 18.29 -1.14
C MET A 162 24.30 19.14 -0.55
N SER A 163 24.68 18.91 0.70
CA SER A 163 25.78 19.62 1.35
C SER A 163 27.13 18.90 1.24
N LEU A 164 27.13 17.63 0.81
CA LEU A 164 28.35 16.87 0.56
C LEU A 164 29.07 17.41 -0.68
N SER A 165 30.31 17.86 -0.47
CA SER A 165 31.32 18.17 -1.45
C SER A 165 32.06 16.90 -1.90
N ARG A 166 32.84 17.02 -2.97
CA ARG A 166 33.64 15.90 -3.50
C ARG A 166 34.73 15.43 -2.53
N ASP A 167 35.20 16.29 -1.63
CA ASP A 167 36.21 15.93 -0.62
C ASP A 167 35.62 15.15 0.56
N ASP A 168 34.30 15.23 0.76
CA ASP A 168 33.62 14.56 1.88
C ASP A 168 33.40 13.07 1.64
N LEU A 169 33.34 12.68 0.37
CA LEU A 169 32.99 11.35 -0.10
C LEU A 169 34.23 10.67 -0.61
N ALA A 170 34.50 9.48 -0.09
CA ALA A 170 35.65 8.69 -0.52
C ALA A 170 35.28 7.21 -0.65
N TRP A 171 36.10 6.46 -1.38
CA TRP A 171 36.10 5.01 -1.27
C TRP A 171 37.23 4.55 -0.36
N ASP A 172 36.92 3.63 0.54
CA ASP A 172 37.92 3.02 1.42
C ASP A 172 38.69 1.94 0.64
N LEU A 173 39.94 2.26 0.27
CA LEU A 173 40.77 1.38 -0.54
C LEU A 173 41.05 0.07 0.21
N ARG A 174 41.12 0.06 1.54
CA ARG A 174 41.45 -1.12 2.37
C ARG A 174 40.45 -2.27 2.19
N HIS A 175 39.23 -1.96 1.76
CA HIS A 175 38.15 -2.93 1.55
C HIS A 175 37.95 -3.32 0.07
N MET A 176 38.78 -2.81 -0.84
CA MET A 176 38.79 -3.20 -2.25
C MET A 176 39.65 -4.43 -2.51
N ASP A 177 39.49 -5.05 -3.68
CA ASP A 177 40.39 -6.11 -4.12
C ASP A 177 41.80 -5.57 -4.44
N GLU A 178 42.80 -6.47 -4.46
CA GLU A 178 44.20 -6.11 -4.66
C GLU A 178 44.44 -5.37 -6.00
N GLN A 179 43.64 -5.64 -7.03
CA GLN A 179 43.78 -5.01 -8.34
C GLN A 179 43.33 -3.56 -8.31
N MET A 180 42.16 -3.28 -7.72
CA MET A 180 41.65 -1.92 -7.54
C MET A 180 42.52 -1.11 -6.58
N GLN A 181 42.99 -1.72 -5.48
CA GLN A 181 43.94 -1.06 -4.58
C GLN A 181 45.21 -0.64 -5.33
N ALA A 182 45.82 -1.54 -6.10
CA ALA A 182 47.02 -1.22 -6.87
C ALA A 182 46.78 -0.16 -7.96
N LEU A 183 45.60 -0.17 -8.58
CA LEU A 183 45.23 0.79 -9.62
C LEU A 183 45.09 2.22 -9.07
N PHE A 184 44.46 2.36 -7.90
CA PHE A 184 44.18 3.65 -7.29
C PHE A 184 45.23 4.10 -6.27
N ALA A 185 46.23 3.28 -5.96
CA ALA A 185 47.32 3.64 -5.04
C ALA A 185 48.09 4.90 -5.45
N SER A 186 48.18 5.20 -6.76
CA SER A 186 48.78 6.46 -7.23
C SER A 186 47.83 7.65 -7.27
N ALA A 187 46.53 7.41 -7.08
CA ALA A 187 45.48 8.43 -7.09
C ALA A 187 45.22 9.01 -5.70
N ASP A 188 45.45 8.21 -4.64
CA ASP A 188 45.48 8.66 -3.25
C ASP A 188 46.66 9.63 -3.03
N ALA A 189 46.37 10.93 -3.00
CA ALA A 189 47.39 11.97 -3.04
C ALA A 189 47.92 12.33 -1.64
N ASN A 190 47.13 12.06 -0.60
CA ASN A 190 47.44 12.36 0.79
C ASN A 190 47.85 11.12 1.62
N ASP A 191 47.89 9.93 0.99
CA ASP A 191 48.29 8.65 1.58
C ASP A 191 47.45 8.27 2.81
N ASP A 192 46.15 8.64 2.78
CA ASP A 192 45.19 8.34 3.86
C ASP A 192 44.42 7.03 3.65
N GLN A 193 44.73 6.31 2.56
CA GLN A 193 44.07 5.06 2.12
C GLN A 193 42.59 5.25 1.74
N LEU A 194 42.15 6.48 1.50
CA LEU A 194 40.83 6.84 1.04
C LEU A 194 40.93 7.56 -0.30
N LEU A 195 40.28 7.01 -1.32
CA LEU A 195 40.18 7.69 -2.60
C LEU A 195 38.98 8.65 -2.59
N SER A 196 39.21 9.94 -2.34
CA SER A 196 38.15 10.94 -2.43
C SER A 196 37.60 11.10 -3.85
N LEU A 197 36.38 11.61 -4.02
CA LEU A 197 35.86 11.90 -5.36
C LEU A 197 36.71 12.95 -6.10
N ALA A 198 37.32 13.88 -5.37
CA ALA A 198 38.19 14.90 -5.97
C ALA A 198 39.51 14.29 -6.50
N GLU A 199 40.11 13.36 -5.76
CA GLU A 199 41.29 12.61 -6.20
C GLU A 199 40.96 11.71 -7.37
N HIS A 200 39.83 10.99 -7.32
CA HIS A 200 39.37 10.17 -8.42
C HIS A 200 39.13 11.00 -9.70
N ASP A 201 38.51 12.17 -9.61
CA ASP A 201 38.33 13.05 -10.79
C ASP A 201 39.67 13.52 -11.38
N THR A 202 40.62 13.85 -10.50
CA THR A 202 41.96 14.30 -10.92
C THR A 202 42.71 13.17 -11.61
N PHE A 203 42.64 11.97 -11.06
CA PHE A 203 43.18 10.76 -11.66
C PHE A 203 42.50 10.46 -13.00
N GLN A 204 41.16 10.49 -13.06
CA GLN A 204 40.41 10.25 -14.29
C GLN A 204 40.76 11.28 -15.37
N THR A 205 40.86 12.57 -15.03
CA THR A 205 41.27 13.63 -15.98
C THR A 205 42.67 13.36 -16.52
N THR A 206 43.58 12.90 -15.67
CA THR A 206 44.93 12.52 -16.06
C THR A 206 44.90 11.32 -17.01
N VAL A 207 44.13 10.29 -16.69
CA VAL A 207 44.02 9.10 -17.55
C VAL A 207 43.32 9.42 -18.87
N ASP A 208 42.25 10.21 -18.86
CA ASP A 208 41.55 10.64 -20.08
C ASP A 208 42.52 11.37 -21.02
N SER A 209 43.36 12.27 -20.49
CA SER A 209 44.38 12.98 -21.26
C SER A 209 45.46 12.06 -21.87
N LEU A 210 45.77 10.94 -21.20
CA LEU A 210 46.71 9.93 -21.70
C LEU A 210 46.03 8.95 -22.67
N SER A 211 44.74 8.67 -22.48
CA SER A 211 43.95 7.77 -23.32
C SER A 211 43.68 8.35 -24.71
N GLU A 212 43.65 9.67 -24.88
CA GLU A 212 43.67 10.30 -26.21
C GLU A 212 44.92 9.89 -27.03
N GLN A 213 45.99 9.42 -26.38
CA GLN A 213 47.21 8.93 -27.03
C GLN A 213 47.27 7.40 -27.17
N PHE A 214 46.41 6.64 -26.49
CA PHE A 214 46.47 5.17 -26.47
C PHE A 214 45.06 4.55 -26.38
N GLU A 215 44.75 3.57 -27.23
CA GLU A 215 43.50 2.78 -27.12
C GLU A 215 43.51 1.98 -25.79
N GLN A 216 42.96 2.57 -24.73
CA GLN A 216 42.88 1.97 -23.41
C GLN A 216 41.48 1.42 -23.09
N THR A 217 41.47 0.41 -22.22
CA THR A 217 40.23 -0.14 -21.65
C THR A 217 39.66 0.83 -20.60
N PRO A 218 38.33 0.94 -20.47
CA PRO A 218 37.71 1.79 -19.47
C PRO A 218 38.17 1.42 -18.06
N ILE A 219 38.52 2.43 -17.25
CA ILE A 219 38.85 2.22 -15.83
C ILE A 219 37.61 1.68 -15.12
N PRO A 220 37.75 0.62 -14.30
CA PRO A 220 36.67 0.14 -13.46
C PRO A 220 36.30 1.21 -12.41
N VAL A 221 35.02 1.59 -12.38
CA VAL A 221 34.49 2.55 -11.40
C VAL A 221 34.05 1.78 -10.14
N PRO A 222 34.56 2.14 -8.95
CA PRO A 222 34.13 1.49 -7.71
C PRO A 222 32.64 1.76 -7.42
N SER A 223 31.96 0.82 -6.75
CA SER A 223 30.52 0.95 -6.46
C SER A 223 30.24 2.10 -5.52
N VAL A 224 29.14 2.84 -5.76
CA VAL A 224 28.67 3.94 -4.89
C VAL A 224 28.32 3.43 -3.49
N THR A 225 27.86 2.18 -3.35
CA THR A 225 27.54 1.60 -2.03
C THR A 225 28.77 1.34 -1.16
N ALA A 226 29.96 1.33 -1.75
CA ALA A 226 31.23 1.19 -1.03
C ALA A 226 31.80 2.54 -0.58
N MET A 227 31.11 3.65 -0.88
CA MET A 227 31.55 4.96 -0.44
C MET A 227 31.34 5.16 1.06
N VAL A 228 32.19 6.03 1.61
CA VAL A 228 32.19 6.48 2.98
C VAL A 228 32.16 8.00 3.02
N ILE A 229 31.57 8.54 4.08
CA ILE A 229 31.64 9.96 4.44
C ILE A 229 32.67 10.07 5.57
N LYS A 230 33.63 10.99 5.44
CA LYS A 230 34.62 11.25 6.51
C LYS A 230 33.91 11.82 7.75
N SER A 231 34.02 11.15 8.91
CA SER A 231 33.27 11.51 10.13
C SER A 231 33.65 12.89 10.67
N GLU A 232 34.85 13.41 10.38
CA GLU A 232 35.25 14.77 10.79
C GLU A 232 34.33 15.87 10.23
N HIS A 233 33.70 15.61 9.08
CA HIS A 233 32.78 16.54 8.45
C HIS A 233 31.38 16.53 9.06
N LYS A 234 31.07 15.61 10.00
CA LYS A 234 29.75 15.55 10.64
C LYS A 234 29.42 16.83 11.42
N ASN A 235 30.42 17.50 12.00
CA ASN A 235 30.24 18.68 12.85
C ASN A 235 29.69 19.93 12.12
N ARG A 236 29.65 19.94 10.79
CA ARG A 236 29.01 21.01 10.02
C ARG A 236 27.48 20.88 9.97
N PHE A 237 26.97 19.69 10.27
CA PHE A 237 25.55 19.40 10.35
C PHE A 237 25.01 19.74 11.73
N ILE A 238 23.71 19.98 11.81
CA ILE A 238 23.02 20.30 13.06
C ILE A 238 21.73 19.48 13.15
N GLY A 239 21.13 19.42 14.34
CA GLY A 239 19.79 18.86 14.50
C GLY A 239 19.66 17.40 14.04
N ALA A 240 18.71 17.16 13.12
CA ALA A 240 18.38 15.82 12.65
C ALA A 240 19.47 15.23 11.74
N GLU A 241 20.14 16.08 10.94
CA GLU A 241 21.22 15.67 10.05
C GLU A 241 22.42 15.16 10.83
N LEU A 242 22.85 15.91 11.85
CA LEU A 242 23.96 15.50 12.72
C LEU A 242 23.62 14.19 13.44
N LYS A 243 22.41 14.11 14.01
CA LYS A 243 21.99 12.91 14.73
C LYS A 243 21.96 11.67 13.84
N LEU A 244 21.49 11.79 12.59
CA LEU A 244 21.49 10.68 11.64
C LEU A 244 22.91 10.22 11.31
N LEU A 245 23.86 11.15 11.13
CA LEU A 245 25.26 10.83 10.88
C LEU A 245 25.93 10.19 12.11
N GLU A 246 25.64 10.68 13.31
CA GLU A 246 26.13 10.09 14.57
C GLU A 246 25.60 8.68 14.79
N ASP A 247 24.29 8.46 14.58
CA ASP A 247 23.67 7.14 14.71
C ASP A 247 24.22 6.14 13.67
N ALA A 248 24.69 6.62 12.52
CA ALA A 248 25.30 5.82 11.45
C ALA A 248 26.81 5.60 11.60
N ASP A 249 27.49 6.30 12.51
CA ASP A 249 28.93 6.22 12.77
C ASP A 249 29.25 5.06 13.73
N VAL A 250 29.08 3.82 13.25
CA VAL A 250 29.14 2.60 14.10
C VAL A 250 30.56 2.05 14.29
N GLY A 251 31.48 2.36 13.36
CA GLY A 251 32.79 1.72 13.26
C GLY A 251 33.88 2.25 14.20
N ASP A 252 33.69 3.46 14.77
CA ASP A 252 34.72 4.21 15.51
C ASP A 252 36.06 4.33 14.75
N ASP A 253 36.02 4.22 13.42
CA ASP A 253 37.14 4.32 12.48
C ASP A 253 37.19 5.67 11.76
N GLY A 254 36.32 6.60 12.18
CA GLY A 254 36.19 7.93 11.60
C GLY A 254 35.53 7.94 10.22
N LEU A 255 34.82 6.87 9.83
CA LEU A 255 34.16 6.74 8.54
C LEU A 255 32.70 6.29 8.69
N ILE A 256 31.79 7.07 8.10
CA ILE A 256 30.37 6.73 8.01
C ILE A 256 30.13 6.07 6.66
N ARG A 257 29.87 4.76 6.65
CA ARG A 257 29.57 4.03 5.40
C ARG A 257 28.18 4.39 4.91
N ILE A 258 28.01 4.51 3.58
CA ILE A 258 26.69 4.73 2.99
C ILE A 258 25.72 3.57 3.30
N SER A 259 26.23 2.34 3.45
CA SER A 259 25.45 1.20 3.92
C SER A 259 24.87 1.41 5.32
N ASP A 260 25.68 1.93 6.24
CA ASP A 260 25.32 2.12 7.64
C ASP A 260 24.32 3.28 7.77
N LEU A 261 24.52 4.33 6.97
CA LEU A 261 23.56 5.43 6.84
C LEU A 261 22.21 4.94 6.30
N GLN A 262 22.21 4.09 5.27
CA GLN A 262 20.99 3.51 4.71
C GLN A 262 20.28 2.61 5.72
N GLN A 263 21.03 1.77 6.44
CA GLN A 263 20.48 0.89 7.47
C GLN A 263 19.90 1.69 8.64
N THR A 264 20.59 2.73 9.09
CA THR A 264 20.13 3.63 10.16
C THR A 264 18.85 4.33 9.76
N LEU A 265 18.79 4.86 8.53
CA LEU A 265 17.58 5.48 8.01
C LEU A 265 16.41 4.48 7.92
N GLN A 266 16.67 3.26 7.46
CA GLN A 266 15.64 2.21 7.42
C GLN A 266 15.11 1.88 8.82
N HIS A 267 15.98 1.82 9.83
CA HIS A 267 15.59 1.58 11.22
C HIS A 267 14.82 2.77 11.81
N GLN A 268 15.24 4.00 11.54
CA GLN A 268 14.54 5.20 12.03
C GLN A 268 13.16 5.38 11.37
N THR A 269 13.02 5.05 10.08
CA THR A 269 11.79 5.25 9.30
C THR A 269 10.78 4.11 9.43
N SER A 270 11.15 2.96 9.98
CA SER A 270 10.26 1.82 10.24
C SER A 270 10.03 1.62 11.73
N PHE A 271 9.01 0.83 12.10
CA PHE A 271 8.84 0.40 13.48
C PHE A 271 9.86 -0.69 13.84
N GLU A 272 10.25 -0.77 15.11
CA GLU A 272 11.10 -1.88 15.60
C GLU A 272 10.43 -3.25 15.41
N SER A 273 9.09 -3.28 15.44
CA SER A 273 8.31 -4.50 15.22
C SER A 273 8.02 -4.72 13.74
N ASP A 274 8.63 -5.76 13.17
CA ASP A 274 8.33 -6.26 11.82
C ASP A 274 6.85 -6.57 11.61
N LEU A 275 6.17 -7.10 12.64
CA LEU A 275 4.75 -7.41 12.57
C LEU A 275 3.91 -6.13 12.43
N LEU A 276 4.31 -5.04 13.08
CA LEU A 276 3.62 -3.76 12.99
C LEU A 276 3.84 -3.11 11.61
N ASN A 277 5.07 -3.12 11.09
CA ASN A 277 5.36 -2.67 9.73
C ASN A 277 4.50 -3.43 8.71
N LYS A 278 4.46 -4.76 8.81
CA LYS A 278 3.61 -5.61 7.94
C LYS A 278 2.13 -5.30 8.10
N PHE A 279 1.65 -5.13 9.34
CA PHE A 279 0.26 -4.79 9.60
C PHE A 279 -0.15 -3.48 8.94
N VAL A 280 0.63 -2.42 9.15
CA VAL A 280 0.39 -1.09 8.58
C VAL A 280 0.34 -1.15 7.06
N TYR A 281 1.36 -1.76 6.45
CA TYR A 281 1.44 -1.92 5.01
C TYR A 281 0.22 -2.67 4.45
N ILE A 282 -0.09 -3.84 5.01
CA ILE A 282 -1.22 -4.68 4.55
C ILE A 282 -2.54 -3.95 4.77
N PHE A 283 -2.73 -3.28 5.91
CA PHE A 283 -3.94 -2.53 6.22
C PHE A 283 -4.18 -1.40 5.23
N VAL A 284 -3.16 -0.60 4.91
CA VAL A 284 -3.26 0.48 3.91
C VAL A 284 -3.54 -0.11 2.53
N MET A 285 -2.78 -1.12 2.12
CA MET A 285 -2.93 -1.77 0.82
C MET A 285 -4.35 -2.32 0.63
N ILE A 286 -4.84 -3.11 1.59
CA ILE A 286 -6.18 -3.72 1.52
C ILE A 286 -7.28 -2.66 1.60
N SER A 287 -7.11 -1.64 2.45
CA SER A 287 -8.08 -0.55 2.57
C SER A 287 -8.26 0.18 1.25
N LEU A 288 -7.16 0.53 0.57
CA LEU A 288 -7.20 1.23 -0.71
C LEU A 288 -7.65 0.31 -1.85
N PHE A 289 -7.05 -0.88 -1.97
CA PHE A 289 -7.38 -1.82 -3.04
C PHE A 289 -8.85 -2.24 -2.98
N TRP A 290 -9.36 -2.60 -1.80
CA TRP A 290 -10.74 -3.06 -1.66
C TRP A 290 -11.74 -1.90 -1.80
N ALA A 291 -11.40 -0.68 -1.39
CA ALA A 291 -12.25 0.48 -1.66
C ALA A 291 -12.36 0.79 -3.16
N ILE A 292 -11.25 0.76 -3.90
CA ILE A 292 -11.25 0.94 -5.37
C ILE A 292 -12.07 -0.17 -6.04
N LEU A 293 -11.86 -1.42 -5.62
CA LEU A 293 -12.59 -2.57 -6.14
C LEU A 293 -14.09 -2.40 -5.88
N ASN A 294 -14.49 -1.98 -4.67
CA ASN A 294 -15.90 -1.75 -4.35
C ASN A 294 -16.53 -0.62 -5.14
N LEU A 295 -15.77 0.35 -5.64
CA LEU A 295 -16.29 1.41 -6.52
C LEU A 295 -16.47 0.97 -7.98
N ALA A 296 -15.98 -0.22 -8.36
CA ALA A 296 -16.22 -0.76 -9.70
C ALA A 296 -17.73 -0.94 -9.94
N PRO A 297 -18.26 -0.59 -11.13
CA PRO A 297 -19.69 -0.62 -11.42
C PRO A 297 -20.22 -2.04 -11.65
N VAL A 298 -19.98 -2.95 -10.71
CA VAL A 298 -20.30 -4.38 -10.74
C VAL A 298 -21.11 -4.75 -9.50
N TYR A 299 -22.24 -5.44 -9.65
CA TYR A 299 -22.98 -6.02 -8.53
C TYR A 299 -22.32 -7.31 -8.03
N PRO A 300 -22.33 -7.57 -6.71
CA PRO A 300 -23.03 -6.84 -5.65
C PRO A 300 -22.23 -5.68 -5.02
N LEU A 301 -21.09 -5.28 -5.60
CA LEU A 301 -20.25 -4.20 -5.07
C LEU A 301 -21.00 -2.85 -5.04
N ASP A 302 -20.52 -1.93 -4.22
CA ASP A 302 -21.09 -0.60 -4.03
C ASP A 302 -21.20 0.19 -5.34
N GLY A 303 -20.19 0.10 -6.20
CA GLY A 303 -20.14 0.78 -7.48
C GLY A 303 -21.27 0.36 -8.41
N GLY A 304 -21.73 -0.88 -8.35
CA GLY A 304 -22.90 -1.35 -9.10
C GLY A 304 -24.19 -0.60 -8.70
N GLN A 305 -24.36 -0.38 -7.39
CA GLN A 305 -25.47 0.41 -6.85
C GLN A 305 -25.31 1.90 -7.12
N ILE A 306 -24.10 2.45 -6.96
CA ILE A 306 -23.77 3.84 -7.32
C ILE A 306 -24.15 4.10 -8.78
N ASN A 307 -23.72 3.22 -9.70
CA ASN A 307 -24.06 3.32 -11.11
C ASN A 307 -25.58 3.31 -11.34
N ARG A 308 -26.33 2.43 -10.67
CA ARG A 308 -27.79 2.42 -10.75
C ARG A 308 -28.40 3.74 -10.27
N GLU A 309 -28.01 4.23 -9.10
CA GLU A 309 -28.59 5.47 -8.55
C GLU A 309 -28.23 6.69 -9.40
N LEU A 310 -27.04 6.73 -10.01
CA LEU A 310 -26.69 7.76 -10.99
C LEU A 310 -27.62 7.72 -12.20
N LEU A 311 -27.85 6.53 -12.79
CA LEU A 311 -28.78 6.40 -13.91
C LEU A 311 -30.21 6.83 -13.54
N VAL A 312 -30.66 6.55 -12.31
CA VAL A 312 -31.96 7.02 -11.80
C VAL A 312 -31.98 8.54 -11.65
N LEU A 313 -30.94 9.15 -11.06
CA LEU A 313 -30.84 10.60 -10.88
C LEU A 313 -30.80 11.35 -12.21
N PHE A 314 -30.20 10.78 -13.25
CA PHE A 314 -30.19 11.32 -14.61
C PHE A 314 -31.45 10.97 -15.42
N ASN A 315 -32.50 10.43 -14.78
CA ASN A 315 -33.78 10.06 -15.40
C ASN A 315 -33.61 9.12 -16.62
N VAL A 316 -32.63 8.21 -16.56
CA VAL A 316 -32.39 7.25 -17.64
C VAL A 316 -33.50 6.19 -17.64
N HIS A 317 -34.24 6.11 -18.75
CA HIS A 317 -35.22 5.04 -18.97
C HIS A 317 -34.58 3.66 -18.82
N ASN A 318 -35.25 2.76 -18.09
CA ASN A 318 -34.76 1.41 -17.78
C ASN A 318 -33.40 1.41 -17.07
N ALA A 319 -33.19 2.32 -16.11
CA ALA A 319 -31.96 2.45 -15.34
C ALA A 319 -31.48 1.13 -14.70
N ILE A 320 -32.40 0.33 -14.15
CA ILE A 320 -32.05 -0.94 -13.49
C ILE A 320 -31.49 -1.97 -14.51
N PRO A 321 -32.20 -2.35 -15.59
CA PRO A 321 -31.63 -3.21 -16.63
C PRO A 321 -30.30 -2.71 -17.20
N LYS A 322 -30.18 -1.40 -17.45
CA LYS A 322 -28.92 -0.81 -17.96
C LYS A 322 -27.79 -0.93 -16.94
N SER A 323 -28.05 -0.72 -15.66
CA SER A 323 -27.04 -0.90 -14.60
C SER A 323 -26.53 -2.35 -14.51
N LEU A 324 -27.41 -3.33 -14.70
CA LEU A 324 -27.05 -4.75 -14.71
C LEU A 324 -26.22 -5.13 -15.94
N LEU A 325 -26.52 -4.53 -17.11
CA LEU A 325 -25.71 -4.70 -18.31
C LEU A 325 -24.30 -4.13 -18.12
N VAL A 326 -24.18 -2.90 -17.59
CA VAL A 326 -22.89 -2.29 -17.27
C VAL A 326 -22.11 -3.16 -16.27
N SER A 327 -22.80 -3.70 -15.26
CA SER A 327 -22.22 -4.63 -14.30
C SER A 327 -21.68 -5.90 -14.94
N ALA A 328 -22.47 -6.56 -15.80
CA ALA A 328 -22.02 -7.75 -16.50
C ALA A 328 -20.82 -7.46 -17.41
N ALA A 329 -20.87 -6.37 -18.19
CA ALA A 329 -19.79 -5.98 -19.09
C ALA A 329 -18.50 -5.65 -18.33
N THR A 330 -18.61 -4.85 -17.26
CA THR A 330 -17.46 -4.48 -16.44
C THR A 330 -16.86 -5.70 -15.72
N GLY A 331 -17.71 -6.59 -15.19
CA GLY A 331 -17.23 -7.82 -14.56
C GLY A 331 -16.52 -8.76 -15.54
N VAL A 332 -17.00 -8.89 -16.77
CA VAL A 332 -16.27 -9.63 -17.82
C VAL A 332 -14.92 -8.98 -18.12
N ALA A 333 -14.88 -7.66 -18.27
CA ALA A 333 -13.65 -6.92 -18.57
C ALA A 333 -12.60 -7.10 -17.46
N ILE A 334 -12.97 -6.94 -16.20
CA ILE A 334 -12.07 -7.14 -15.05
C ILE A 334 -11.65 -8.62 -14.95
N GLY A 335 -12.56 -9.56 -15.20
CA GLY A 335 -12.25 -10.99 -15.20
C GLY A 335 -11.20 -11.37 -16.25
N ILE A 336 -11.32 -10.83 -17.47
CA ILE A 336 -10.34 -11.02 -18.56
C ILE A 336 -8.99 -10.38 -18.18
N TRP A 337 -9.00 -9.17 -17.62
CA TRP A 337 -7.77 -8.54 -17.14
C TRP A 337 -7.09 -9.37 -16.05
N GLY A 338 -7.86 -9.91 -15.09
CA GLY A 338 -7.33 -10.80 -14.05
C GLY A 338 -6.69 -12.06 -14.64
N LEU A 339 -7.27 -12.61 -15.71
CA LEU A 339 -6.75 -13.81 -16.37
C LEU A 339 -5.39 -13.52 -17.02
N GLY A 340 -5.26 -12.35 -17.66
CA GLY A 340 -3.99 -11.91 -18.25
C GLY A 340 -2.88 -11.63 -17.25
N ASN A 341 -3.22 -11.41 -15.96
CA ASN A 341 -2.27 -11.14 -14.88
C ASN A 341 -2.09 -12.33 -13.92
N ASN A 342 -2.55 -13.54 -14.30
CA ASN A 342 -2.52 -14.74 -13.46
C ASN A 342 -3.24 -14.59 -12.10
N GLN A 343 -4.19 -13.66 -12.00
CA GLN A 343 -4.99 -13.41 -10.79
C GLN A 343 -6.22 -14.31 -10.78
N ILE A 344 -6.02 -15.63 -10.64
CA ILE A 344 -7.07 -16.65 -10.76
C ILE A 344 -8.27 -16.36 -9.86
N PHE A 345 -8.01 -15.95 -8.61
CA PHE A 345 -9.06 -15.61 -7.66
C PHE A 345 -9.93 -14.44 -8.15
N LEU A 346 -9.30 -13.34 -8.59
CA LEU A 346 -9.97 -12.15 -9.12
C LEU A 346 -10.79 -12.50 -10.36
N THR A 347 -10.22 -13.31 -11.27
CA THR A 347 -10.88 -13.79 -12.48
C THR A 347 -12.17 -14.54 -12.17
N MET A 348 -12.10 -15.55 -11.28
CA MET A 348 -13.26 -16.35 -10.92
C MET A 348 -14.34 -15.49 -10.24
N MET A 349 -13.94 -14.60 -9.33
CA MET A 349 -14.84 -13.71 -8.61
C MET A 349 -15.63 -12.80 -9.59
N PHE A 350 -14.93 -12.11 -10.48
CA PHE A 350 -15.58 -11.16 -11.39
C PHE A 350 -16.39 -11.83 -12.51
N PHE A 351 -15.96 -12.99 -13.02
CA PHE A 351 -16.80 -13.78 -13.93
C PHE A 351 -18.07 -14.29 -13.25
N MET A 352 -17.99 -14.73 -11.98
CA MET A 352 -19.18 -15.13 -11.22
C MET A 352 -20.15 -13.95 -11.00
N MET A 353 -19.62 -12.77 -10.65
CA MET A 353 -20.43 -11.54 -10.49
C MET A 353 -21.06 -11.07 -11.81
N ALA A 354 -20.32 -11.15 -12.90
CA ALA A 354 -20.84 -10.83 -14.24
C ALA A 354 -21.98 -11.78 -14.63
N TYR A 355 -21.78 -13.08 -14.43
CA TYR A 355 -22.81 -14.09 -14.68
C TYR A 355 -24.05 -13.87 -13.81
N SER A 356 -23.88 -13.58 -12.52
CA SER A 356 -24.99 -13.25 -11.61
C SER A 356 -25.76 -12.01 -12.07
N SER A 357 -25.06 -10.97 -12.55
CA SER A 357 -25.68 -9.75 -13.08
C SER A 357 -26.49 -10.04 -14.34
N TYR A 358 -25.95 -10.86 -15.24
CA TYR A 358 -26.61 -11.28 -16.46
C TYR A 358 -27.86 -12.13 -16.18
N GLN A 359 -27.79 -13.07 -15.24
CA GLN A 359 -28.95 -13.85 -14.80
C GLN A 359 -30.07 -12.95 -14.26
N LEU A 360 -29.72 -11.94 -13.46
CA LEU A 360 -30.70 -10.99 -12.94
C LEU A 360 -31.32 -10.14 -14.05
N LEU A 361 -30.53 -9.69 -15.03
CA LEU A 361 -31.02 -8.97 -16.20
C LEU A 361 -32.03 -9.81 -17.01
N GLN A 362 -31.76 -11.09 -17.23
CA GLN A 362 -32.69 -11.99 -17.92
C GLN A 362 -34.03 -12.12 -17.19
N ARG A 363 -34.03 -12.15 -15.85
CA ARG A 363 -35.27 -12.19 -15.06
C ARG A 363 -36.09 -10.91 -15.23
N PHE A 364 -35.45 -9.74 -15.23
CA PHE A 364 -36.13 -8.47 -15.50
C PHE A 364 -36.74 -8.40 -16.91
N GLN A 365 -36.05 -8.96 -17.91
CA GLN A 365 -36.53 -8.96 -19.29
C GLN A 365 -37.68 -9.93 -19.54
N ARG A 366 -37.78 -11.01 -18.75
CA ARG A 366 -38.83 -12.03 -18.91
C ARG A 366 -40.16 -11.64 -18.27
N GLY A 367 -40.23 -10.52 -17.53
CA GLY A 367 -41.37 -10.20 -16.68
C GLY A 367 -41.46 -11.16 -15.49
N TYR A 368 -41.95 -10.68 -14.36
CA TYR A 368 -42.18 -11.54 -13.18
C TYR A 368 -43.15 -12.67 -13.50
#